data_AF-A0A4V3BTP6-F1
#
_entry.id   AF-A0A4V3BTP6-F1
#
_cell.length_a   1.000
_cell.length_b   1.000
_cell.length_c   1.000
_cell.angle_alpha   90.00
_cell.angle_beta   90.00
_cell.angle_gamma   90.00
#
_symmetry.space_group_name_H-M   'P 1'
#
loop_
_entity.id
_entity.type
_entity.pdbx_description
1 polymer ?
#
loop_
_entity_poly.entity_id
_entity_poly.type
_entity_poly.pdbx_seq_one_letter_code
_entity_poly.pdbx_strand_id
1 'polypeptide(L)'
;MVNLIGTYECKADAKGRLMVPSALKKQLAPMLQEGFVLKRSVFQACLELYPMQEWNVLMQKINGLNRFKKKNNDFIRRFQAGVKMVEVDSNGRLLIPKDLVGFAGINKEVVLSSAVNIIEIWDKEKYENTIDETSDDFAELAEEVMGNDDLDAIS
;
A
#
# COMPACT_ATOMS: atom_id res chain seq x y z
N MET A 1 -12.69 -3.18 11.55
CA MET A 1 -11.25 -3.46 11.32
C MET A 1 -11.16 -4.04 9.94
N VAL A 2 -10.34 -3.45 9.07
CA VAL A 2 -10.11 -3.96 7.72
C VAL A 2 -9.22 -5.20 7.84
N ASN A 3 -9.58 -6.28 7.14
CA ASN A 3 -8.72 -7.44 7.02
C ASN A 3 -8.61 -7.80 5.54
N LEU A 4 -7.42 -7.60 4.97
CA LEU A 4 -7.14 -7.88 3.56
C LEU A 4 -6.15 -9.03 3.49
N ILE A 5 -6.47 -10.03 2.67
CA ILE A 5 -5.65 -11.23 2.53
C ILE A 5 -5.48 -11.56 1.05
N GLY A 6 -4.24 -11.80 0.66
CA GLY A 6 -3.86 -12.43 -0.57
C GLY A 6 -2.94 -11.57 -1.45
N THR A 7 -2.24 -12.27 -2.34
CA THR A 7 -1.42 -11.69 -3.41
C THR A 7 -2.05 -12.08 -4.73
N TYR A 8 -2.24 -11.11 -5.61
CA TYR A 8 -2.96 -11.31 -6.86
C TYR A 8 -2.24 -10.65 -8.02
N GLU A 9 -2.10 -11.39 -9.11
CA GLU A 9 -1.60 -10.85 -10.36
C GLU A 9 -2.73 -10.31 -11.23
N CYS A 10 -2.51 -9.15 -11.84
CA CYS A 10 -3.40 -8.56 -12.81
C CYS A 10 -2.61 -7.79 -13.88
N LYS A 11 -3.32 -7.14 -14.80
CA LYS A 11 -2.72 -6.32 -15.84
C LYS A 11 -3.24 -4.90 -15.79
N ALA A 12 -2.33 -3.94 -15.92
CA ALA A 12 -2.65 -2.55 -16.19
C ALA A 12 -2.69 -2.30 -17.70
N ASP A 13 -3.64 -1.49 -18.13
CA ASP A 13 -3.68 -0.98 -19.51
C ASP A 13 -2.74 0.22 -19.69
N ALA A 14 -2.58 0.68 -20.94
CA ALA A 14 -1.71 1.82 -21.27
C ALA A 14 -2.10 3.15 -20.61
N LYS A 15 -3.29 3.23 -19.97
CA LYS A 15 -3.76 4.40 -19.22
C LYS A 15 -3.56 4.22 -17.70
N GLY A 16 -2.97 3.12 -17.24
CA GLY A 16 -2.82 2.80 -15.82
C GLY A 16 -4.10 2.28 -15.17
N ARG A 17 -5.07 1.79 -15.96
CA ARG A 17 -6.28 1.16 -15.42
C ARG A 17 -6.06 -0.33 -15.22
N LEU A 18 -6.43 -0.83 -14.06
CA LEU A 18 -6.42 -2.25 -13.75
C LEU A 18 -7.78 -2.74 -13.28
N MET A 19 -8.02 -4.03 -13.47
CA MET A 19 -9.17 -4.73 -12.91
C MET A 19 -8.78 -5.31 -11.55
N VAL A 20 -9.47 -4.90 -10.49
CA VAL A 20 -9.30 -5.48 -9.17
C VAL A 20 -9.79 -6.95 -9.21
N PRO A 21 -8.94 -7.91 -8.80
CA PRO A 21 -9.29 -9.33 -8.74
C PRO A 21 -10.58 -9.56 -7.94
N SER A 22 -11.41 -10.50 -8.38
CA SER A 22 -12.76 -10.69 -7.82
C SER A 22 -12.76 -11.01 -6.32
N ALA A 23 -11.77 -11.78 -5.85
CA ALA A 23 -11.59 -12.09 -4.44
C ALA A 23 -11.27 -10.82 -3.62
N LEU A 24 -10.32 -10.00 -4.08
CA LEU A 24 -9.96 -8.75 -3.42
C LEU A 24 -11.12 -7.73 -3.49
N LYS A 25 -11.81 -7.64 -4.62
CA LYS A 25 -13.00 -6.79 -4.79
C LYS A 25 -14.09 -7.11 -3.75
N LYS A 26 -14.32 -8.39 -3.43
CA LYS A 26 -15.27 -8.80 -2.39
C LYS A 26 -14.85 -8.31 -1.01
N GLN A 27 -13.56 -8.40 -0.69
CA GLN A 27 -13.01 -7.90 0.58
C GLN A 27 -13.11 -6.37 0.68
N LEU A 28 -12.92 -5.65 -0.44
CA LEU A 28 -13.02 -4.19 -0.50
C LEU A 28 -14.46 -3.66 -0.58
N ALA A 29 -15.44 -4.51 -0.90
CA ALA A 29 -16.82 -4.10 -1.13
C ALA A 29 -17.43 -3.22 -0.02
N PRO A 30 -17.23 -3.51 1.28
CA PRO A 30 -17.75 -2.67 2.37
C PRO A 30 -17.19 -1.25 2.39
N MET A 31 -16.05 -1.01 1.72
CA MET A 31 -15.28 0.24 1.80
C MET A 31 -15.36 1.09 0.54
N LEU A 32 -15.99 0.56 -0.53
CA LEU A 32 -16.06 1.23 -1.83
C LEU A 32 -16.71 2.62 -1.77
N GLN A 33 -17.67 2.82 -0.87
CA GLN A 33 -18.41 4.09 -0.74
C GLN A 33 -17.55 5.23 -0.17
N GLU A 34 -16.59 4.91 0.70
CA GLU A 34 -15.69 5.92 1.29
C GLU A 34 -14.49 6.25 0.39
N GLY A 35 -14.27 5.42 -0.64
CA GLY A 35 -13.14 5.53 -1.53
C GLY A 35 -11.81 5.12 -0.88
N PHE A 36 -10.73 5.40 -1.60
CA PHE A 36 -9.39 4.99 -1.23
C PHE A 36 -8.41 6.14 -1.38
N VAL A 37 -7.29 6.03 -0.68
CA VAL A 37 -6.14 6.91 -0.84
C VAL A 37 -4.98 6.12 -1.39
N LEU A 38 -4.46 6.56 -2.52
CA LEU A 38 -3.28 5.98 -3.16
C LEU A 38 -2.08 6.88 -2.88
N LYS A 39 -0.99 6.29 -2.40
CA LYS A 39 0.26 7.00 -2.14
C LYS A 39 1.48 6.20 -2.61
N ARG A 40 2.63 6.86 -2.58
CA ARG A 40 3.94 6.24 -2.80
C ARG A 40 4.38 5.48 -1.55
N SER A 41 4.97 4.31 -1.71
CA SER A 41 5.64 3.63 -0.61
C SER A 41 6.90 4.38 -0.17
N VAL A 42 7.22 4.26 1.12
CA VAL A 42 8.38 4.95 1.73
C VAL A 42 9.67 4.21 1.44
N PHE A 43 9.63 2.88 1.53
CA PHE A 43 10.81 2.03 1.46
C PHE A 43 10.96 1.35 0.10
N GLN A 44 9.87 1.24 -0.66
CA GLN A 44 9.84 0.47 -1.88
C GLN A 44 9.30 1.27 -3.07
N ALA A 45 9.69 0.87 -4.28
CA ALA A 45 9.23 1.49 -5.51
C ALA A 45 7.84 0.97 -5.94
N CYS A 46 6.89 1.00 -5.01
CA CYS A 46 5.50 0.56 -5.19
C CYS A 46 4.50 1.61 -4.69
N LEU A 47 3.21 1.38 -4.93
CA LEU A 47 2.14 2.22 -4.40
C LEU A 47 1.43 1.53 -3.24
N GLU A 48 0.86 2.31 -2.35
CA GLU A 48 0.04 1.82 -1.26
C GLU A 48 -1.37 2.39 -1.40
N LEU A 49 -2.35 1.50 -1.50
CA LEU A 49 -3.78 1.80 -1.57
C LEU A 49 -4.39 1.56 -0.19
N TYR A 50 -4.75 2.66 0.46
CA TYR A 50 -5.40 2.68 1.75
C TYR A 50 -6.91 2.76 1.58
N PRO A 51 -7.69 1.90 2.24
CA PRO A 51 -9.06 2.24 2.58
C PRO A 51 -9.12 3.53 3.40
N MET A 52 -10.14 4.36 3.18
CA MET A 52 -10.24 5.68 3.81
C MET A 52 -10.15 5.62 5.34
N GLN A 53 -10.76 4.61 5.97
CA GLN A 53 -10.68 4.38 7.42
C GLN A 53 -9.23 4.23 7.91
N GLU A 54 -8.42 3.40 7.25
CA GLU A 54 -7.03 3.15 7.63
C GLU A 54 -6.14 4.37 7.33
N TRP A 55 -6.43 5.09 6.25
CA TRP A 55 -5.77 6.37 5.95
C TRP A 55 -6.00 7.39 7.07
N ASN A 56 -7.23 7.50 7.57
CA ASN A 56 -7.56 8.44 8.65
C ASN A 56 -6.81 8.11 9.95
N VAL A 57 -6.69 6.82 10.30
CA VAL A 57 -5.90 6.36 11.45
C VAL A 57 -4.42 6.76 11.29
N LEU A 58 -3.85 6.58 10.09
CA LEU A 58 -2.48 6.99 9.81
C LEU A 58 -2.31 8.52 9.90
N MET A 59 -3.26 9.28 9.36
CA MET A 59 -3.23 10.74 9.39
C MET A 59 -3.33 11.31 10.81
N GLN A 60 -3.99 10.64 11.74
CA GLN A 60 -3.96 11.05 13.15
C GLN A 60 -2.54 11.04 13.71
N LYS A 61 -1.74 10.00 13.41
CA LYS A 61 -0.34 9.91 13.84
C LYS A 61 0.52 11.00 13.18
N ILE A 62 0.35 11.22 11.88
CA ILE A 62 1.09 12.23 11.13
C ILE A 62 0.76 13.65 11.61
N ASN A 63 -0.51 13.92 11.93
CA ASN A 63 -0.96 15.22 12.43
C ASN A 63 -0.44 15.52 13.85
N GLY A 64 -0.09 14.48 14.63
CA GLY A 64 0.55 14.64 15.94
C GLY A 64 2.00 15.14 15.89
N LEU A 65 2.63 15.19 14.72
CA LEU A 65 4.03 15.61 14.59
C LEU A 65 4.20 17.13 14.77
N ASN A 66 5.17 17.53 15.61
CA ASN A 66 5.50 18.94 15.82
C ASN A 66 6.01 19.61 14.52
N ARG A 67 5.24 20.56 13.99
CA ARG A 67 5.50 21.30 12.74
C ARG A 67 6.61 22.34 12.83
N PHE A 68 7.15 22.62 14.01
CA PHE A 68 8.31 23.51 14.19
C PHE A 68 9.64 22.75 14.13
N LYS A 69 9.62 21.41 14.14
CA LYS A 69 10.82 20.61 13.88
C LYS A 69 10.99 20.42 12.38
N LYS A 70 12.07 20.97 11.80
CA LYS A 70 12.36 20.90 10.34
C LYS A 70 12.28 19.47 9.80
N LYS A 71 12.86 18.48 10.51
CA LYS A 71 12.81 17.06 10.12
C LYS A 71 11.37 16.54 9.96
N ASN A 72 10.47 16.93 10.86
CA ASN A 72 9.07 16.53 10.79
C ASN A 72 8.37 17.16 9.57
N ASN A 73 8.63 18.43 9.27
CA ASN A 73 8.06 19.07 8.08
C ASN A 73 8.56 18.45 6.78
N ASP A 74 9.87 18.17 6.69
CA ASP A 74 10.48 17.53 5.53
C ASP A 74 9.88 16.13 5.33
N PHE A 75 9.72 15.36 6.42
CA PHE A 75 9.06 14.06 6.40
C PHE A 75 7.61 14.16 5.92
N ILE A 76 6.78 15.04 6.52
CA ILE A 76 5.37 15.16 6.14
C ILE A 76 5.22 15.57 4.67
N ARG A 77 6.05 16.50 4.19
CA ARG A 77 6.05 16.92 2.80
C ARG A 77 6.34 15.75 1.86
N ARG A 78 7.34 14.93 2.19
CA ARG A 78 7.70 13.76 1.39
C ARG A 78 6.65 12.66 1.49
N PHE A 79 6.09 12.44 2.67
CA PHE A 79 5.05 11.45 2.93
C PHE A 79 3.74 11.75 2.19
N GLN A 80 3.38 13.03 2.08
CA GLN A 80 2.20 13.47 1.34
C GLN A 80 2.44 13.70 -0.16
N ALA A 81 3.68 13.56 -0.64
CA ALA A 81 3.99 13.80 -2.04
C ALA A 81 3.30 12.78 -2.95
N GLY A 82 2.47 13.27 -3.86
CA GLY A 82 1.76 12.42 -4.83
C GLY A 82 0.57 11.65 -4.25
N VAL A 83 0.16 11.91 -3.01
CA VAL A 83 -1.07 11.30 -2.46
C VAL A 83 -2.28 11.72 -3.29
N LYS A 84 -3.14 10.75 -3.63
CA LYS A 84 -4.35 10.96 -4.44
C LYS A 84 -5.52 10.17 -3.85
N MET A 85 -6.69 10.78 -3.81
CA MET A 85 -7.93 10.03 -3.61
C MET A 85 -8.30 9.33 -4.91
N VAL A 86 -8.70 8.07 -4.81
CA VAL A 86 -9.09 7.22 -5.94
C VAL A 86 -10.32 6.39 -5.57
N GLU A 87 -11.06 5.98 -6.59
CA GLU A 87 -12.25 5.14 -6.45
C GLU A 87 -12.06 3.86 -7.26
N VAL A 88 -12.73 2.79 -6.81
CA VAL A 88 -12.90 1.57 -7.58
C VAL A 88 -14.32 1.57 -8.10
N ASP A 89 -14.49 1.57 -9.42
CA ASP A 89 -15.81 1.68 -10.03
C ASP A 89 -16.67 0.43 -9.78
N SER A 90 -17.96 0.48 -10.16
CA SER A 90 -18.89 -0.65 -10.01
C SER A 90 -18.42 -1.93 -10.71
N ASN A 91 -17.63 -1.80 -11.79
CA ASN A 91 -17.04 -2.91 -12.52
C ASN A 91 -15.78 -3.46 -11.84
N GLY A 92 -15.25 -2.78 -10.81
CA GLY A 92 -14.02 -3.17 -10.12
C GLY A 92 -12.77 -2.60 -10.79
N ARG A 93 -12.88 -1.51 -11.56
CA ARG A 93 -11.73 -0.87 -12.20
C ARG A 93 -11.15 0.19 -11.28
N LEU A 94 -9.83 0.15 -11.11
CA LEU A 94 -9.04 1.19 -10.48
C LEU A 94 -8.22 1.92 -11.55
N LEU A 95 -8.24 3.24 -11.55
CA LEU A 95 -7.36 4.06 -12.38
C LEU A 95 -6.20 4.58 -11.53
N ILE A 96 -4.97 4.17 -11.85
CA ILE A 96 -3.77 4.69 -11.23
C ILE A 96 -3.37 6.00 -11.92
N PRO A 97 -3.23 7.13 -11.19
CA PRO A 97 -2.72 8.38 -11.73
C PRO A 97 -1.35 8.21 -12.38
N LYS A 98 -1.12 8.86 -13.54
CA LYS A 98 0.09 8.68 -14.35
C LYS A 98 1.40 8.96 -13.61
N ASP A 99 1.40 9.95 -12.70
CA ASP A 99 2.57 10.28 -11.89
C ASP A 99 2.92 9.17 -10.89
N LEU A 100 1.92 8.42 -10.42
CA LEU A 100 2.10 7.26 -9.56
C LEU A 100 2.48 6.00 -10.33
N VAL A 101 1.93 5.80 -11.53
CA VAL A 101 2.41 4.77 -12.48
C VAL A 101 3.91 4.96 -12.73
N GLY A 102 4.33 6.18 -13.06
CA GLY A 102 5.74 6.50 -13.30
C GLY A 102 6.63 6.29 -12.09
N PHE A 103 6.16 6.64 -10.88
CA PHE A 103 6.90 6.38 -9.64
C PHE A 103 7.11 4.89 -9.38
N ALA A 104 6.05 4.09 -9.46
CA ALA A 104 6.12 2.66 -9.22
C ALA A 104 6.75 1.89 -10.40
N GLY A 105 6.92 2.54 -11.55
CA GLY A 105 7.41 1.91 -12.77
C GLY A 105 6.49 0.80 -13.29
N ILE A 106 5.18 0.94 -13.06
CA ILE A 106 4.17 -0.02 -13.51
C ILE A 106 4.08 0.05 -15.04
N ASN A 107 4.38 -1.07 -15.70
CA ASN A 107 4.29 -1.18 -17.14
C ASN A 107 3.01 -1.90 -17.59
N LYS A 108 2.92 -3.19 -17.28
CA LYS A 108 1.82 -4.05 -17.76
C LYS A 108 1.39 -5.08 -16.74
N GLU A 109 2.32 -5.87 -16.22
CA GLU A 109 2.04 -6.90 -15.23
C GLU A 109 2.12 -6.30 -13.83
N VAL A 110 1.06 -6.47 -13.07
CA VAL A 110 0.87 -5.82 -11.77
C VAL A 110 0.60 -6.85 -10.72
N VAL A 111 1.23 -6.71 -9.57
CA VAL A 111 0.93 -7.48 -8.36
C VAL A 111 0.19 -6.59 -7.38
N LEU A 112 -0.96 -7.06 -6.90
CA LEU A 112 -1.70 -6.49 -5.78
C LEU A 112 -1.48 -7.40 -4.58
N SER A 113 -0.69 -6.94 -3.61
CA SER A 113 -0.36 -7.70 -2.40
C SER A 113 -0.99 -7.06 -1.18
N SER A 114 -1.70 -7.83 -0.35
CA SER A 114 -2.17 -7.35 0.94
C SER A 114 -0.99 -7.18 1.91
N ALA A 115 -0.84 -5.99 2.49
CA ALA A 115 0.12 -5.73 3.56
C ALA A 115 -0.67 -5.23 4.79
N VAL A 116 -1.03 -6.18 5.67
CA VAL A 116 -1.87 -5.91 6.84
C VAL A 116 -3.24 -5.34 6.42
N ASN A 117 -3.49 -4.04 6.60
CA ASN A 117 -4.78 -3.41 6.34
C ASN A 117 -4.82 -2.62 5.02
N ILE A 118 -3.76 -2.70 4.21
CA ILE A 118 -3.63 -1.98 2.95
C ILE A 118 -3.31 -2.92 1.80
N ILE A 119 -3.37 -2.40 0.57
CA ILE A 119 -2.92 -3.12 -0.62
C ILE A 119 -1.72 -2.38 -1.18
N GLU A 120 -0.63 -3.10 -1.38
CA GLU A 120 0.47 -2.61 -2.18
C GLU A 120 0.25 -2.96 -3.67
N ILE A 121 0.58 -2.02 -4.54
CA ILE A 121 0.47 -2.14 -5.98
C ILE A 121 1.86 -2.04 -6.59
N TRP A 122 2.28 -3.10 -7.25
CA TRP A 122 3.63 -3.29 -7.74
C TRP A 122 3.66 -3.53 -9.23
N ASP A 123 4.77 -3.14 -9.87
CA ASP A 123 5.20 -3.82 -11.09
C ASP A 123 5.66 -5.24 -10.73
N LYS A 124 5.28 -6.25 -11.52
CA LYS A 124 5.51 -7.66 -11.18
C LYS A 124 6.99 -7.98 -10.97
N GLU A 125 7.88 -7.54 -11.85
CA GLU A 125 9.31 -7.86 -11.74
C GLU A 125 9.92 -7.26 -10.47
N LYS A 126 9.50 -6.04 -10.12
CA LYS A 126 9.96 -5.39 -8.89
C LYS A 126 9.48 -6.10 -7.63
N TYR A 127 8.25 -6.61 -7.64
CA TYR A 127 7.71 -7.37 -6.53
C TYR A 127 8.54 -8.63 -6.29
N GLU A 128 8.73 -9.47 -7.31
CA GLU A 128 9.50 -10.72 -7.19
C GLU A 128 10.93 -10.46 -6.72
N ASN A 129 11.62 -9.48 -7.34
CA ASN A 129 12.98 -9.13 -6.92
C ASN A 129 13.06 -8.70 -5.45
N THR A 130 12.07 -7.93 -4.96
CA THR A 130 12.06 -7.46 -3.57
C THR A 130 11.84 -8.62 -2.59
N ILE A 131 10.93 -9.54 -2.92
CA ILE A 131 10.66 -10.72 -2.08
C ILE A 131 11.87 -11.67 -2.08
N ASP A 132 12.48 -11.90 -3.24
CA ASP A 132 13.67 -12.75 -3.37
C ASP A 132 14.86 -12.17 -2.60
N GLU A 133 15.15 -10.87 -2.71
CA GLU A 133 16.21 -10.19 -1.96
C GLU A 133 16.02 -10.31 -0.44
N THR A 134 14.78 -10.36 0.04
CA THR A 134 14.46 -10.48 1.46
C THR A 134 14.50 -11.94 1.93
N SER A 135 14.44 -12.91 1.02
CA SER A 135 14.30 -14.33 1.36
C SER A 135 15.56 -14.95 1.96
N ASP A 136 16.75 -14.43 1.61
CA ASP A 136 18.04 -14.95 2.07
C ASP A 136 18.26 -14.77 3.59
N ASP A 137 17.46 -13.92 4.25
CA ASP A 137 17.60 -13.56 5.66
C ASP A 137 16.25 -13.51 6.42
N PHE A 138 15.18 -14.03 5.81
CA PHE A 138 13.83 -13.88 6.38
C PHE A 138 13.67 -14.60 7.73
N ALA A 139 14.37 -15.73 7.92
CA ALA A 139 14.30 -16.49 9.17
C ALA A 139 14.90 -15.72 10.36
N GLU A 140 16.07 -15.08 10.18
CA GLU A 140 16.71 -14.25 11.21
C GLU A 140 15.87 -13.02 11.50
N LEU A 141 15.39 -12.33 10.45
CA LEU A 141 14.48 -11.20 10.60
C LEU A 141 13.19 -11.57 11.34
N ALA A 142 12.63 -12.75 11.06
CA ALA A 142 11.45 -13.25 11.76
C ALA A 142 11.74 -13.50 13.24
N GLU A 143 12.91 -14.05 13.58
CA GLU A 143 13.35 -14.23 14.96
C GLU A 143 13.56 -12.88 15.67
N GLU A 144 14.21 -11.90 15.04
CA GLU A 144 14.41 -10.58 15.63
C GLU A 144 13.09 -9.84 15.92
N VAL A 145 12.12 -9.96 15.01
CA VAL A 145 10.85 -9.22 15.10
C VAL A 145 9.82 -9.94 15.98
N MET A 146 9.72 -11.27 15.86
CA MET A 146 8.67 -12.07 16.52
C MET A 146 9.18 -12.96 17.65
N GLY A 147 10.50 -13.18 17.77
CA GLY A 147 11.11 -14.09 18.74
C GLY A 147 11.32 -13.50 20.13
N ASN A 148 11.06 -12.20 20.33
CA ASN A 148 11.03 -11.62 21.66
C ASN A 148 9.66 -11.85 22.32
N ASP A 149 9.64 -12.58 23.44
CA ASP A 149 8.45 -12.94 24.24
C ASP A 149 7.72 -11.71 24.87
N ASP A 150 8.17 -10.48 24.63
CA ASP A 150 7.57 -9.25 25.19
C ASP A 150 6.29 -8.79 24.47
N LEU A 151 5.75 -9.57 23.53
CA LEU A 151 4.48 -9.28 22.86
C LEU A 151 3.24 -9.40 23.79
N ASP A 152 3.42 -9.85 25.04
CA ASP A 152 2.36 -9.99 26.05
C ASP A 152 2.07 -8.71 26.88
N ALA A 153 2.68 -7.56 26.57
CA ALA A 153 2.51 -6.33 27.36
C ALA A 153 1.53 -5.28 26.78
N ILE A 154 0.56 -5.67 25.94
CA ILE A 154 -0.52 -4.76 25.53
C ILE A 154 -1.87 -5.33 25.93
N SER A 155 -2.19 -5.15 27.21
CA SER A 155 -3.57 -5.13 27.74
C SER A 155 -4.30 -3.86 27.33
#